data_AF-A0A7V4GGL4-F1
#
_entry.id   AF-A0A7V4GGL4-F1
#
_cell.length_a   1.000
_cell.length_b   1.000
_cell.length_c   1.000
_cell.angle_alpha   90.00
_cell.angle_beta   90.00
_cell.angle_gamma   90.00
#
_symmetry.space_group_name_H-M   'P 1'
#
loop_
_entity.id
_entity.type
_entity.pdbx_description
1 polymer ?
#
loop_
_entity_poly.entity_id
_entity_poly.type
_entity_poly.pdbx_seq_one_letter_code
_entity_poly.pdbx_strand_id
1 'polypeptide(L)'
;MTPFSANIRVLLCHQCLAPVQAPVSGGQVPCSRCGTVNAVPPRDDRTPLAPPGRPPLAEAERFQRLRAQDGKPWLPPPAIRSLFEAGGIPDWKVQEAMAVWNQARFEVRQTGSFDAAERLVFLTSTLASRFARANEPWVQRGLYESALDVVTLPRHRQMLRGGLARSAARDGDLASAETWLGPCDPQSDDLEADSEWRLSRAYLDTCRRDWNAVIRVLGRAPDEVPIRDAMDTLAAVLRANAWEQVGQLPTATQLLMLEMAKGPQSRETMQRVLEYHAPLGLCAGSFAAADAQYSREAAKVAGASVGGGVGSFLFFLGALFLVASAGIGLWAAVTRTETSMGALTALMGLVPTGLVLFFLGRGMRNAGKRAERLRLHGLRGHGTLLGLERTGTEINNVPMMRIRLRVQLPNLPPYDAETKLLVPPQLLVQLAPGATVAVRADPQNPADVMIEGA
;
A
#
# COMPACT_ATOMS: atom_id res chain seq x y z
N MET A 1 28.31 -3.56 -19.59
CA MET A 1 27.70 -4.85 -19.23
C MET A 1 26.84 -4.61 -18.01
N THR A 2 25.57 -5.04 -18.03
CA THR A 2 24.64 -4.80 -16.91
C THR A 2 24.95 -5.77 -15.75
N PRO A 3 24.74 -5.37 -14.48
CA PRO A 3 24.92 -6.26 -13.32
C PRO A 3 24.10 -7.55 -13.41
N PHE A 4 22.95 -7.50 -14.10
CA PHE A 4 22.04 -8.63 -14.26
C PHE A 4 22.20 -9.40 -15.58
N SER A 5 23.28 -9.18 -16.32
CA SER A 5 23.54 -9.93 -17.55
C SER A 5 23.50 -11.44 -17.32
N ALA A 6 22.86 -12.16 -18.24
CA ALA A 6 22.81 -13.62 -18.23
C ALA A 6 24.11 -14.29 -18.74
N ASN A 7 25.08 -13.50 -19.22
CA ASN A 7 26.36 -14.02 -19.71
C ASN A 7 27.46 -14.05 -18.65
N ILE A 8 27.13 -13.65 -17.42
CA ILE A 8 28.01 -13.77 -16.26
C ILE A 8 27.27 -14.38 -15.08
N ARG A 9 28.07 -14.92 -14.15
CA ARG A 9 27.62 -15.28 -12.82
C ARG A 9 28.08 -14.25 -11.83
N VAL A 10 27.25 -13.93 -10.85
CA VAL A 10 27.63 -13.11 -9.70
C VAL A 10 27.13 -13.80 -8.45
N LEU A 11 28.04 -14.17 -7.57
CA LEU A 11 27.75 -14.88 -6.32
C LEU A 11 28.29 -14.07 -5.14
N LEU A 12 27.78 -14.31 -3.94
CA LEU A 12 28.38 -13.74 -2.72
C LEU A 12 29.46 -14.68 -2.20
N CYS A 13 30.64 -14.14 -1.94
CA CYS A 13 31.76 -14.87 -1.35
C CYS A 13 31.29 -15.60 -0.07
N HIS A 14 31.68 -16.87 0.06
CA HIS A 14 31.25 -17.70 1.17
C HIS A 14 31.78 -17.24 2.54
N GLN A 15 32.88 -16.47 2.54
CA GLN A 15 33.51 -15.92 3.75
C GLN A 15 33.03 -14.51 4.09
N CYS A 16 33.19 -13.54 3.17
CA CYS A 16 32.96 -12.12 3.47
C CYS A 16 31.71 -11.51 2.82
N LEU A 17 30.93 -12.32 2.07
CA LEU A 17 29.72 -11.90 1.36
C LEU A 17 29.91 -10.81 0.30
N ALA A 18 31.15 -10.46 -0.09
CA ALA A 18 31.38 -9.58 -1.22
C ALA A 18 30.98 -10.25 -2.54
N PRO A 19 30.41 -9.52 -3.52
CA PRO A 19 30.12 -10.06 -4.85
C PRO A 19 31.38 -10.58 -5.56
N VAL A 20 31.27 -11.74 -6.20
CA VAL A 20 32.31 -12.44 -6.96
C VAL A 20 31.75 -12.73 -8.34
N GLN A 21 32.40 -12.23 -9.38
CA GLN A 21 32.01 -12.48 -10.77
C GLN A 21 32.72 -13.72 -11.31
N ALA A 22 32.00 -14.61 -11.99
CA ALA A 22 32.54 -15.82 -12.57
C ALA A 22 31.96 -16.09 -13.97
N PRO A 23 32.65 -16.87 -14.82
CA PRO A 23 32.08 -17.37 -16.07
C PRO A 23 30.84 -18.24 -15.81
N VAL A 24 29.91 -18.30 -16.78
CA VAL A 24 28.70 -19.15 -16.73
C VAL A 24 29.05 -20.64 -16.58
N SER A 25 30.19 -21.06 -17.14
CA SER A 25 30.75 -22.41 -16.98
C SER A 25 31.25 -22.72 -15.56
N GLY A 26 31.26 -21.75 -14.65
CA GLY A 26 31.85 -21.89 -13.33
C GLY A 26 33.38 -21.80 -13.33
N GLY A 27 34.00 -22.22 -12.22
CA GLY A 27 35.44 -22.20 -12.01
C GLY A 27 35.84 -21.83 -10.58
N GLN A 28 37.14 -21.66 -10.36
CA GLN A 28 37.68 -21.13 -9.11
C GLN A 28 37.95 -19.64 -9.26
N VAL A 29 37.33 -18.80 -8.43
CA VAL A 29 37.49 -17.34 -8.50
C VAL A 29 37.87 -16.76 -7.13
N PRO A 30 39.02 -16.06 -7.01
CA PRO A 30 39.40 -15.39 -5.78
C PRO A 30 38.47 -14.20 -5.50
N CYS A 31 38.04 -14.05 -4.26
CA CYS A 31 37.29 -12.87 -3.83
C CYS A 31 38.22 -11.65 -3.78
N SER A 32 37.85 -10.57 -4.48
CA SER A 32 38.64 -9.32 -4.50
C SER A 32 38.75 -8.64 -3.14
N ARG A 33 37.86 -8.94 -2.18
CA ARG A 33 37.86 -8.33 -0.85
C ARG A 33 38.69 -9.10 0.19
N CYS A 34 38.52 -10.42 0.29
CA CYS A 34 39.17 -11.22 1.34
C CYS A 34 40.18 -12.26 0.82
N GLY A 35 40.39 -12.35 -0.50
CA GLY A 35 41.31 -13.29 -1.13
C GLY A 35 40.83 -14.75 -1.18
N THR A 36 39.78 -15.11 -0.43
CA THR A 36 39.25 -16.48 -0.41
C THR A 36 38.83 -16.94 -1.80
N VAL A 37 39.30 -18.13 -2.22
CA VAL A 37 38.95 -18.76 -3.50
C VAL A 37 37.56 -19.40 -3.40
N ASN A 38 36.65 -19.01 -4.29
CA ASN A 38 35.28 -19.53 -4.35
C ASN A 38 35.18 -20.56 -5.47
N ALA A 39 34.73 -21.77 -5.13
CA ALA A 39 34.36 -22.79 -6.11
C ALA A 39 32.95 -22.51 -6.62
N VAL A 40 32.85 -22.04 -7.87
CA VAL A 40 31.60 -21.70 -8.54
C VAL A 40 31.21 -22.84 -9.48
N PRO A 41 30.07 -23.52 -9.29
CA PRO A 41 29.61 -24.54 -10.23
C PRO A 41 29.19 -23.90 -11.57
N PRO A 42 29.11 -24.68 -12.67
CA PRO A 42 28.38 -24.23 -13.86
C PRO A 42 26.95 -23.84 -13.50
N ARG A 43 26.41 -22.80 -14.13
CA ARG A 43 25.02 -22.38 -13.88
C ARG A 43 24.04 -23.45 -14.40
N ASP A 44 23.07 -23.82 -13.57
CA ASP A 44 22.00 -24.72 -13.98
C ASP A 44 20.86 -23.96 -14.68
N ASP A 45 20.93 -23.93 -16.01
CA ASP A 45 19.92 -23.34 -16.90
C ASP A 45 18.97 -24.38 -17.53
N ARG A 46 18.92 -25.61 -16.99
CA ARG A 46 18.00 -26.63 -17.52
C ARG A 46 16.55 -26.12 -17.46
N THR A 47 15.85 -26.29 -18.58
CA THR A 47 14.45 -25.95 -18.79
C THR A 47 13.60 -27.21 -19.01
N PRO A 48 12.29 -27.17 -18.70
CA PRO A 48 11.62 -26.24 -17.78
C PRO A 48 11.81 -26.66 -16.31
N LEU A 49 11.57 -25.75 -15.37
CA LEU A 49 11.43 -26.09 -13.94
C LEU A 49 10.18 -26.94 -13.65
N ALA A 50 9.29 -27.11 -14.63
CA ALA A 50 8.12 -27.95 -14.53
C ALA A 50 8.52 -29.42 -14.28
N PRO A 51 7.83 -30.14 -13.38
CA PRO A 51 8.06 -31.57 -13.18
C PRO A 51 7.88 -32.33 -14.50
N PRO A 52 8.83 -33.22 -14.89
CA PRO A 52 8.69 -34.00 -16.11
C PRO A 52 7.45 -34.89 -16.05
N GLY A 53 6.71 -34.96 -17.17
CA GLY A 53 5.54 -35.84 -17.30
C GLY A 53 4.25 -35.33 -16.66
N ARG A 54 4.23 -34.11 -16.11
CA ARG A 54 3.00 -33.48 -15.63
C ARG A 54 2.10 -33.10 -16.82
N PRO A 55 0.87 -33.66 -16.95
CA PRO A 55 -0.05 -33.24 -17.99
C PRO A 55 -0.48 -31.78 -17.74
N PRO A 56 -0.66 -30.97 -18.79
CA PRO A 56 -1.16 -29.61 -18.63
C PRO A 56 -2.57 -29.64 -18.06
N LEU A 57 -2.79 -28.90 -16.98
CA LEU A 57 -4.14 -28.70 -16.43
C LEU A 57 -4.92 -27.74 -17.34
N ALA A 58 -6.22 -27.96 -17.49
CA ALA A 58 -7.10 -26.97 -18.10
C ALA A 58 -7.01 -25.66 -17.30
N GLU A 59 -6.97 -24.52 -17.99
CA GLU A 59 -6.69 -23.24 -17.34
C GLU A 59 -7.73 -22.87 -16.26
N ALA A 60 -9.01 -23.18 -16.50
CA ALA A 60 -10.07 -22.97 -15.51
C ALA A 60 -9.84 -23.79 -14.23
N GLU A 61 -9.46 -25.06 -14.35
CA GLU A 61 -9.13 -25.92 -13.20
C GLU A 61 -7.90 -25.39 -12.46
N ARG A 62 -6.85 -25.01 -13.21
CA ARG A 62 -5.63 -24.44 -12.65
C ARG A 62 -5.95 -23.18 -11.84
N PHE A 63 -6.73 -22.24 -12.38
CA PHE A 63 -7.15 -21.03 -11.67
C PHE A 63 -7.98 -21.32 -10.42
N GLN A 64 -8.83 -22.35 -10.43
CA GLN A 64 -9.53 -22.77 -9.22
C GLN A 64 -8.56 -23.23 -8.12
N ARG A 65 -7.52 -24.01 -8.48
CA ARG A 65 -6.48 -24.43 -7.53
C ARG A 65 -5.64 -23.27 -7.01
N LEU A 66 -5.34 -22.28 -7.86
CA LEU A 66 -4.61 -21.07 -7.46
C LEU A 66 -5.43 -20.24 -6.46
N ARG A 67 -6.72 -20.00 -6.72
CA ARG A 67 -7.61 -19.27 -5.78
C ARG A 67 -7.73 -19.97 -4.43
N ALA A 68 -7.69 -21.31 -4.39
CA ALA A 68 -7.72 -22.06 -3.14
C ALA A 68 -6.47 -21.88 -2.26
N GLN A 69 -5.38 -21.35 -2.81
CA GLN A 69 -4.15 -21.05 -2.08
C GLN A 69 -4.07 -19.60 -1.58
N ASP A 70 -4.98 -18.76 -2.06
CA ASP A 70 -4.99 -17.33 -1.81
C ASP A 70 -5.35 -16.98 -0.36
N GLY A 71 -5.06 -15.75 0.06
CA GLY A 71 -5.30 -15.26 1.43
C GLY A 71 -4.32 -15.80 2.48
N LYS A 72 -3.24 -16.45 2.05
CA LYS A 72 -2.14 -16.86 2.94
C LYS A 72 -1.05 -15.79 2.91
N PRO A 73 -0.88 -15.01 3.99
CA PRO A 73 0.11 -13.94 3.99
C PRO A 73 1.52 -14.52 3.92
N TRP A 74 2.39 -13.88 3.12
CA TRP A 74 3.81 -14.23 3.06
C TRP A 74 4.54 -13.68 4.29
N LEU A 75 4.50 -14.44 5.38
CA LEU A 75 5.10 -14.05 6.65
C LEU A 75 6.53 -14.57 6.80
N PRO A 76 7.41 -13.85 7.52
CA PRO A 76 8.73 -14.36 7.86
C PRO A 76 8.63 -15.69 8.60
N PRO A 77 9.40 -16.73 8.20
CA PRO A 77 9.51 -17.95 8.99
C PRO A 77 9.84 -17.67 10.45
N PRO A 78 9.30 -18.44 11.42
CA PRO A 78 9.44 -18.15 12.85
C PRO A 78 10.89 -17.90 13.31
N ALA A 79 11.84 -18.68 12.78
CA ALA A 79 13.26 -18.61 13.13
C ALA A 79 13.95 -17.28 12.74
N ILE A 80 13.37 -16.50 11.83
CA ILE A 80 13.94 -15.22 11.39
C ILE A 80 13.05 -14.02 11.75
N ARG A 81 11.93 -14.24 12.46
CA ARG A 81 10.94 -13.19 12.74
C ARG A 81 11.54 -12.02 13.55
N SER A 82 12.49 -12.30 14.44
CA SER A 82 13.20 -11.28 15.23
C SER A 82 13.98 -10.28 14.37
N LEU A 83 14.30 -10.62 13.11
CA LEU A 83 15.02 -9.74 12.19
C LEU A 83 14.15 -8.63 11.59
N PHE A 84 12.83 -8.67 11.79
CA PHE A 84 11.86 -7.82 11.11
C PHE A 84 11.15 -6.86 12.06
N GLU A 85 11.02 -5.60 11.63
CA GLU A 85 10.27 -4.55 12.30
C GLU A 85 9.47 -3.77 11.24
N ALA A 86 8.20 -3.45 11.54
CA ALA A 86 7.31 -2.71 10.62
C ALA A 86 7.26 -3.27 9.17
N GLY A 87 7.40 -4.59 9.02
CA GLY A 87 7.35 -5.26 7.71
C GLY A 87 8.65 -5.25 6.89
N GLY A 88 9.78 -4.85 7.48
CA GLY A 88 11.09 -4.90 6.81
C GLY A 88 12.26 -5.19 7.76
N ILE A 89 13.47 -5.33 7.20
CA ILE A 89 14.70 -5.43 7.98
C ILE A 89 15.22 -4.01 8.24
N PRO A 90 15.25 -3.54 9.51
CA PRO A 90 15.75 -2.22 9.83
C PRO A 90 17.27 -2.14 9.57
N ASP A 91 17.77 -0.93 9.33
CA ASP A 91 19.15 -0.68 8.88
C ASP A 91 20.21 -1.32 9.78
N TRP A 92 19.99 -1.27 11.10
CA TRP A 92 20.92 -1.79 12.10
C TRP A 92 20.94 -3.33 12.19
N LYS A 93 19.93 -4.03 11.64
CA LYS A 93 19.87 -5.51 11.58
C LYS A 93 20.40 -6.10 10.28
N VAL A 94 20.82 -5.28 9.32
CA VAL A 94 21.21 -5.78 7.99
C VAL A 94 22.38 -6.75 8.05
N GLN A 95 23.39 -6.46 8.87
CA GLN A 95 24.56 -7.35 9.00
C GLN A 95 24.18 -8.68 9.65
N GLU A 96 23.33 -8.66 10.68
CA GLU A 96 22.79 -9.85 11.31
C GLU A 96 21.97 -10.69 10.30
N ALA A 97 21.07 -10.05 9.54
CA ALA A 97 20.27 -10.71 8.52
C ALA A 97 21.13 -11.32 7.39
N MET A 98 22.22 -10.66 6.99
CA MET A 98 23.18 -11.20 6.02
C MET A 98 23.92 -12.43 6.56
N ALA A 99 24.27 -12.43 7.86
CA ALA A 99 24.89 -13.59 8.52
C ALA A 99 23.92 -14.78 8.57
N VAL A 100 22.67 -14.56 8.98
CA VAL A 100 21.61 -15.59 9.01
C VAL A 100 21.29 -16.10 7.60
N TRP A 101 21.26 -15.22 6.61
CA TRP A 101 21.10 -15.59 5.20
C TRP A 101 22.24 -16.52 4.74
N ASN A 102 23.49 -16.21 5.09
CA ASN A 102 24.64 -17.04 4.72
C ASN A 102 24.59 -18.41 5.39
N GLN A 103 24.22 -18.45 6.67
CA GLN A 103 24.03 -19.70 7.42
C GLN A 103 22.95 -20.58 6.77
N ALA A 104 21.79 -20.00 6.44
CA ALA A 104 20.72 -20.73 5.75
C ALA A 104 21.20 -21.27 4.39
N ARG A 105 21.97 -20.49 3.63
CA ARG A 105 22.57 -20.94 2.36
C ARG A 105 23.48 -22.17 2.55
N PHE A 106 24.34 -22.17 3.57
CA PHE A 106 25.19 -23.30 3.88
C PHE A 106 24.39 -24.53 4.33
N GLU A 107 23.38 -24.34 5.17
CA GLU A 107 22.51 -25.42 5.65
C GLU A 107 21.76 -26.09 4.50
N VAL A 108 21.16 -25.31 3.58
CA VAL A 108 20.51 -25.85 2.38
C VAL A 108 21.50 -26.67 1.55
N ARG A 109 22.72 -26.15 1.34
CA ARG A 109 23.74 -26.85 0.56
C ARG A 109 24.17 -28.17 1.18
N GLN A 110 24.27 -28.23 2.50
CA GLN A 110 24.74 -29.42 3.22
C GLN A 110 23.63 -30.47 3.41
N THR A 111 22.41 -30.02 3.67
CA THR A 111 21.34 -30.90 4.16
C THR A 111 20.16 -31.04 3.20
N GLY A 112 19.99 -30.10 2.26
CA GLY A 112 18.77 -30.00 1.46
C GLY A 112 17.52 -29.61 2.27
N SER A 113 17.70 -29.09 3.50
CA SER A 113 16.60 -28.74 4.41
C SER A 113 15.59 -27.78 3.77
N PHE A 114 14.33 -28.20 3.76
CA PHE A 114 13.21 -27.41 3.27
C PHE A 114 13.02 -26.12 4.06
N ASP A 115 13.05 -26.21 5.40
CA ASP A 115 12.88 -25.04 6.27
C ASP A 115 14.01 -24.03 6.08
N ALA A 116 15.23 -24.50 5.82
CA ALA A 116 16.36 -23.65 5.50
C ALA A 116 16.19 -22.95 4.15
N ALA A 117 15.64 -23.65 3.16
CA ALA A 117 15.36 -23.10 1.84
C ALA A 117 14.28 -22.00 1.91
N GLU A 118 13.22 -22.22 2.69
CA GLU A 118 12.19 -21.18 2.93
C GLU A 118 12.78 -19.93 3.59
N ARG A 119 13.60 -20.10 4.65
CA ARG A 119 14.33 -18.97 5.28
C ARG A 119 15.21 -18.24 4.28
N LEU A 120 15.97 -18.99 3.47
CA LEU A 120 16.90 -18.45 2.49
C LEU A 120 16.17 -17.63 1.42
N VAL A 121 15.09 -18.13 0.84
CA VAL A 121 14.31 -17.43 -0.20
C VAL A 121 13.63 -16.19 0.35
N PHE A 122 13.06 -16.27 1.56
CA PHE A 122 12.44 -15.13 2.24
C PHE A 122 13.46 -14.00 2.48
N LEU A 123 14.61 -14.34 3.07
CA LEU A 123 15.70 -13.37 3.32
C LEU A 123 16.26 -12.82 2.01
N THR A 124 16.44 -13.66 0.99
CA THR A 124 16.94 -13.24 -0.33
C THR A 124 16.02 -12.17 -0.93
N SER A 125 14.72 -12.40 -0.93
CA SER A 125 13.74 -11.48 -1.52
C SER A 125 13.69 -10.14 -0.77
N THR A 126 13.75 -10.19 0.57
CA THR A 126 13.74 -8.99 1.42
C THR A 126 15.03 -8.18 1.28
N LEU A 127 16.18 -8.83 1.43
CA LEU A 127 17.50 -8.19 1.33
C LEU A 127 17.74 -7.65 -0.08
N ALA A 128 17.38 -8.40 -1.12
CA ALA A 128 17.51 -7.94 -2.50
C ALA A 128 16.67 -6.68 -2.75
N SER A 129 15.42 -6.65 -2.28
CA SER A 129 14.57 -5.45 -2.40
C SER A 129 15.14 -4.24 -1.65
N ARG A 130 15.82 -4.47 -0.53
CA ARG A 130 16.55 -3.42 0.20
C ARG A 130 17.76 -2.92 -0.59
N PHE A 131 18.67 -3.81 -1.03
CA PHE A 131 19.87 -3.43 -1.77
C PHE A 131 19.56 -2.79 -3.12
N ALA A 132 18.43 -3.16 -3.74
CA ALA A 132 17.95 -2.47 -4.94
C ALA A 132 17.60 -1.00 -4.66
N ARG A 133 16.98 -0.69 -3.52
CA ARG A 133 16.67 0.69 -3.09
C ARG A 133 17.92 1.47 -2.69
N ALA A 134 18.93 0.78 -2.14
CA ALA A 134 20.24 1.35 -1.83
C ALA A 134 21.14 1.52 -3.08
N ASN A 135 20.65 1.17 -4.27
CA ASN A 135 21.41 1.19 -5.52
C ASN A 135 22.71 0.34 -5.47
N GLU A 136 22.62 -0.85 -4.86
CA GLU A 136 23.70 -1.85 -4.79
C GLU A 136 23.39 -3.09 -5.65
N PRO A 137 23.35 -2.96 -6.99
CA PRO A 137 22.82 -4.00 -7.88
C PRO A 137 23.67 -5.28 -7.88
N TRP A 138 24.98 -5.20 -7.62
CA TRP A 138 25.86 -6.38 -7.56
C TRP A 138 25.60 -7.24 -6.33
N VAL A 139 25.29 -6.64 -5.18
CA VAL A 139 24.88 -7.37 -3.97
C VAL A 139 23.50 -7.97 -4.18
N GLN A 140 22.56 -7.19 -4.72
CA GLN A 140 21.22 -7.67 -5.08
C GLN A 140 21.31 -8.91 -6.00
N ARG A 141 22.08 -8.82 -7.09
CA ARG A 141 22.31 -9.94 -8.00
C ARG A 141 22.95 -11.13 -7.30
N GLY A 142 23.99 -10.89 -6.51
CA GLY A 142 24.71 -11.92 -5.77
C GLY A 142 23.82 -12.70 -4.82
N LEU A 143 22.88 -12.04 -4.14
CA LEU A 143 21.90 -12.68 -3.26
C LEU A 143 21.02 -13.68 -4.03
N TYR A 144 20.39 -13.22 -5.12
CA TYR A 144 19.50 -14.08 -5.92
C TYR A 144 20.23 -15.30 -6.48
N GLU A 145 21.38 -15.08 -7.14
CA GLU A 145 22.06 -16.17 -7.83
C GLU A 145 22.75 -17.14 -6.85
N SER A 146 23.23 -16.65 -5.69
CA SER A 146 23.76 -17.52 -4.64
C SER A 146 22.71 -18.40 -3.99
N ALA A 147 21.50 -17.88 -3.80
CA ALA A 147 20.38 -18.68 -3.30
C ALA A 147 19.93 -19.70 -4.37
N LEU A 148 19.89 -19.27 -5.64
CA LEU A 148 19.47 -20.11 -6.77
C LEU A 148 20.37 -21.34 -6.95
N ASP A 149 21.65 -21.23 -6.60
CA ASP A 149 22.63 -22.32 -6.67
C ASP A 149 22.38 -23.46 -5.68
N VAL A 150 21.68 -23.19 -4.57
CA VAL A 150 21.49 -24.19 -3.51
C VAL A 150 20.05 -24.66 -3.37
N VAL A 151 19.06 -23.85 -3.76
CA VAL A 151 17.65 -24.26 -3.65
C VAL A 151 17.27 -25.28 -4.72
N THR A 152 16.55 -26.32 -4.29
CA THR A 152 16.16 -27.46 -5.13
C THR A 152 14.70 -27.40 -5.58
N LEU A 153 13.82 -26.79 -4.78
CA LEU A 153 12.39 -26.73 -5.09
C LEU A 153 12.10 -25.85 -6.31
N PRO A 154 11.30 -26.32 -7.29
CA PRO A 154 10.94 -25.54 -8.46
C PRO A 154 10.36 -24.15 -8.15
N ARG A 155 9.45 -24.04 -7.17
CA ARG A 155 8.85 -22.75 -6.79
C ARG A 155 9.89 -21.74 -6.31
N HIS A 156 10.87 -22.16 -5.52
CA HIS A 156 11.93 -21.30 -5.00
C HIS A 156 12.84 -20.83 -6.14
N ARG A 157 13.20 -21.73 -7.04
CA ARG A 157 14.00 -21.40 -8.23
C ARG A 157 13.28 -20.39 -9.12
N GLN A 158 11.97 -20.57 -9.30
CA GLN A 158 11.10 -19.66 -10.05
C GLN A 158 11.02 -18.27 -9.42
N MET A 159 10.82 -18.18 -8.10
CA MET A 159 10.86 -16.91 -7.34
C MET A 159 12.16 -16.14 -7.56
N LEU A 160 13.30 -16.81 -7.41
CA LEU A 160 14.61 -16.17 -7.56
C LEU A 160 14.89 -15.75 -9.00
N ARG A 161 14.54 -16.59 -9.99
CA ARG A 161 14.64 -16.25 -11.42
C ARG A 161 13.72 -15.11 -11.82
N GLY A 162 12.52 -15.03 -11.26
CA GLY A 162 11.60 -13.92 -11.45
C GLY A 162 12.18 -12.59 -10.99
N GLY A 163 12.80 -12.56 -9.80
CA GLY A 163 13.52 -11.39 -9.28
C GLY A 163 14.71 -10.96 -10.16
N LEU A 164 15.49 -11.93 -10.66
CA LEU A 164 16.58 -11.68 -11.62
C LEU A 164 16.06 -11.10 -12.95
N ALA A 165 14.98 -11.66 -13.49
CA ALA A 165 14.37 -11.20 -14.74
C ALA A 165 13.86 -9.76 -14.64
N ARG A 166 13.13 -9.40 -13.58
CA ARG A 166 12.65 -8.02 -13.37
C ARG A 166 13.80 -7.03 -13.19
N SER A 167 14.86 -7.44 -12.50
CA SER A 167 16.04 -6.58 -12.28
C SER A 167 16.81 -6.35 -13.59
N ALA A 168 16.99 -7.38 -14.42
CA ALA A 168 17.55 -7.23 -15.77
C ALA A 168 16.70 -6.33 -16.68
N ALA A 169 15.38 -6.50 -16.65
CA ALA A 169 14.45 -5.68 -17.42
C ALA A 169 14.50 -4.21 -17.01
N ARG A 170 14.57 -3.94 -15.70
CA ARG A 170 14.73 -2.59 -15.14
C ARG A 170 16.04 -1.93 -15.59
N ASP A 171 17.11 -2.69 -15.72
CA ASP A 171 18.41 -2.22 -16.22
C ASP A 171 18.44 -2.07 -17.76
N GLY A 172 17.32 -2.32 -18.45
CA GLY A 172 17.19 -2.26 -19.91
C GLY A 172 17.74 -3.48 -20.65
N ASP A 173 18.23 -4.50 -19.95
CA ASP A 173 18.74 -5.74 -20.55
C ASP A 173 17.62 -6.78 -20.73
N LEU A 174 16.78 -6.52 -21.73
CA LEU A 174 15.60 -7.35 -22.02
C LEU A 174 15.96 -8.77 -22.49
N ALA A 175 17.15 -8.95 -23.08
CA ALA A 175 17.63 -10.26 -23.53
C ALA A 175 18.04 -11.14 -22.34
N SER A 176 18.77 -10.58 -21.38
CA SER A 176 19.07 -11.28 -20.13
C SER A 176 17.81 -11.54 -19.31
N ALA A 177 16.85 -10.60 -19.30
CA ALA A 177 15.56 -10.80 -18.63
C ALA A 177 14.81 -12.03 -19.17
N GLU A 178 14.76 -12.21 -20.49
CA GLU A 178 14.19 -13.44 -21.09
C GLU A 178 14.98 -14.68 -20.71
N THR A 179 16.31 -14.60 -20.74
CA THR A 179 17.16 -15.74 -20.39
C THR A 179 16.93 -16.19 -18.95
N TRP A 180 16.71 -15.25 -18.01
CA TRP A 180 16.36 -15.56 -16.63
C TRP A 180 14.99 -16.20 -16.49
N LEU A 181 13.99 -15.69 -17.23
CA LEU A 181 12.60 -16.12 -17.14
C LEU A 181 12.32 -17.44 -17.90
N GLY A 182 13.08 -17.74 -18.96
CA GLY A 182 12.87 -18.87 -19.84
C GLY A 182 12.73 -20.25 -19.15
N PRO A 183 13.52 -20.56 -18.11
CA PRO A 183 13.36 -21.81 -17.36
C PRO A 183 12.11 -21.92 -16.47
N CYS A 184 11.43 -20.81 -16.17
CA CYS A 184 10.27 -20.81 -15.29
C CYS A 184 9.05 -21.50 -15.93
N ASP A 185 8.20 -22.12 -15.12
CA ASP A 185 6.97 -22.77 -15.56
C ASP A 185 5.82 -21.74 -15.68
N PRO A 186 5.32 -21.47 -16.90
CA PRO A 186 4.18 -20.56 -17.12
C PRO A 186 2.82 -21.16 -16.71
N GLN A 187 2.76 -22.45 -16.39
CA GLN A 187 1.54 -23.19 -16.06
C GLN A 187 1.59 -23.81 -14.66
N SER A 188 2.37 -23.24 -13.75
CA SER A 188 2.39 -23.66 -12.36
C SER A 188 0.98 -23.62 -11.74
N ASP A 189 0.67 -24.62 -10.91
CA ASP A 189 -0.50 -24.61 -10.03
C ASP A 189 -0.16 -24.25 -8.59
N ASP A 190 1.08 -23.80 -8.34
CA ASP A 190 1.51 -23.16 -7.09
C ASP A 190 1.37 -21.65 -7.26
N LEU A 191 0.57 -21.00 -6.40
CA LEU A 191 0.22 -19.58 -6.51
C LEU A 191 1.43 -18.66 -6.43
N GLU A 192 2.42 -19.00 -5.61
CA GLU A 192 3.64 -18.19 -5.50
C GLU A 192 4.45 -18.23 -6.80
N ALA A 193 4.67 -19.44 -7.33
CA ALA A 193 5.38 -19.62 -8.59
C ALA A 193 4.64 -19.00 -9.78
N ASP A 194 3.32 -19.22 -9.93
CA ASP A 194 2.53 -18.64 -11.02
C ASP A 194 2.51 -17.11 -10.95
N SER A 195 2.27 -16.53 -9.76
CA SER A 195 2.30 -15.08 -9.56
C SER A 195 3.65 -14.49 -9.91
N GLU A 196 4.74 -15.12 -9.51
CA GLU A 196 6.09 -14.65 -9.84
C GLU A 196 6.32 -14.64 -11.35
N TRP A 197 5.98 -15.72 -12.06
CA TRP A 197 6.16 -15.79 -13.50
C TRP A 197 5.32 -14.72 -14.20
N ARG A 198 4.03 -14.62 -13.85
CA ARG A 198 3.11 -13.64 -14.45
C ARG A 198 3.59 -12.22 -14.24
N LEU A 199 4.00 -11.87 -13.02
CA LEU A 199 4.45 -10.52 -12.72
C LEU A 199 5.76 -10.19 -13.41
N SER A 200 6.71 -11.14 -13.46
CA SER A 200 7.96 -10.95 -14.22
C SER A 200 7.72 -10.82 -15.70
N ARG A 201 6.82 -11.63 -16.26
CA ARG A 201 6.43 -11.59 -17.67
C ARG A 201 5.80 -10.24 -18.01
N ALA A 202 4.79 -9.82 -17.24
CA ALA A 202 4.11 -8.54 -17.39
C ALA A 202 5.06 -7.34 -17.22
N TYR A 203 6.00 -7.41 -16.28
CA TYR A 203 7.01 -6.36 -16.10
C TYR A 203 7.93 -6.25 -17.33
N LEU A 204 8.41 -7.38 -17.85
CA LEU A 204 9.25 -7.38 -19.05
C LEU A 204 8.48 -6.92 -20.30
N ASP A 205 7.19 -7.26 -20.43
CA ASP A 205 6.34 -6.76 -21.52
C ASP A 205 6.02 -5.27 -21.39
N THR A 206 5.91 -4.77 -20.15
CA THR A 206 5.83 -3.32 -19.86
C THR A 206 7.08 -2.60 -20.36
N CYS A 207 8.29 -3.13 -20.09
CA CYS A 207 9.53 -2.57 -20.61
C CYS A 207 9.61 -2.60 -22.15
N ARG A 208 8.97 -3.57 -22.80
CA ARG A 208 8.84 -3.65 -24.27
C ARG A 208 7.74 -2.79 -24.87
N ARG A 209 6.87 -2.23 -24.02
CA ARG A 209 5.64 -1.53 -24.42
C ARG A 209 4.64 -2.43 -25.15
N ASP A 210 4.62 -3.73 -24.84
CA ASP A 210 3.59 -4.66 -25.30
C ASP A 210 2.44 -4.74 -24.28
N TRP A 211 1.60 -3.70 -24.30
CA TRP A 211 0.52 -3.54 -23.33
C TRP A 211 -0.55 -4.64 -23.44
N ASN A 212 -0.78 -5.16 -24.65
CA ASN A 212 -1.72 -6.26 -24.86
C ASN A 212 -1.20 -7.56 -24.25
N ALA A 213 0.11 -7.83 -24.30
CA ALA A 213 0.71 -8.96 -23.58
C ALA A 213 0.55 -8.82 -22.06
N VAL A 214 0.74 -7.62 -21.50
CA VAL A 214 0.51 -7.35 -20.06
C VAL A 214 -0.92 -7.70 -19.65
N ILE A 215 -1.92 -7.21 -20.39
CA ILE A 215 -3.35 -7.48 -20.11
C ILE A 215 -3.66 -8.97 -20.24
N ARG A 216 -3.10 -9.66 -21.24
CA ARG A 216 -3.29 -11.10 -21.44
C ARG A 216 -2.73 -11.92 -20.27
N VAL A 217 -1.59 -11.52 -19.72
CA VAL A 217 -0.91 -12.24 -18.64
C VAL A 217 -1.52 -11.96 -17.26
N LEU A 218 -1.93 -10.72 -17.00
CA LEU A 218 -2.50 -10.31 -15.70
C LEU A 218 -4.03 -10.33 -15.66
N GLY A 219 -4.70 -10.63 -16.76
CA GLY A 219 -6.14 -10.47 -16.89
C GLY A 219 -6.58 -9.01 -17.03
N ARG A 220 -7.82 -8.83 -17.46
CA ARG A 220 -8.47 -7.52 -17.64
C ARG A 220 -8.88 -6.89 -16.32
N ALA A 221 -9.27 -7.73 -15.36
CA ALA A 221 -9.71 -7.35 -14.02
C ALA A 221 -8.92 -8.12 -12.93
N PRO A 222 -8.92 -7.64 -11.68
CA PRO A 222 -8.13 -8.26 -10.60
C PRO A 222 -8.54 -9.70 -10.26
N ASP A 223 -9.79 -10.08 -10.48
CA ASP A 223 -10.37 -11.38 -10.12
C ASP A 223 -10.23 -12.46 -11.22
N GLU A 224 -9.89 -12.06 -12.45
CA GLU A 224 -9.73 -13.00 -13.58
C GLU A 224 -8.53 -13.94 -13.39
N VAL A 225 -7.40 -13.39 -12.93
CA VAL A 225 -6.13 -14.10 -12.75
C VAL A 225 -5.71 -13.99 -11.29
N PRO A 226 -5.65 -15.11 -10.55
CA PRO A 226 -5.21 -15.10 -9.16
C PRO A 226 -3.75 -14.65 -9.05
N ILE A 227 -3.49 -13.66 -8.21
CA ILE A 227 -2.15 -13.17 -7.89
C ILE A 227 -2.03 -13.19 -6.37
N ARG A 228 -0.88 -13.60 -5.85
CA ARG A 228 -0.64 -13.60 -4.41
C ARG A 228 -0.70 -12.18 -3.83
N ASP A 229 -1.29 -12.03 -2.65
CA ASP A 229 -1.49 -10.75 -1.95
C ASP A 229 -0.25 -9.82 -1.97
N ALA A 230 0.94 -10.37 -1.71
CA ALA A 230 2.19 -9.59 -1.66
C ALA A 230 2.59 -8.94 -3.00
N MET A 231 1.95 -9.31 -4.10
CA MET A 231 2.20 -8.83 -5.46
C MET A 231 1.04 -8.03 -6.05
N ASP A 232 -0.10 -7.98 -5.37
CA ASP A 232 -1.34 -7.34 -5.85
C ASP A 232 -1.12 -5.91 -6.30
N THR A 233 -0.47 -5.10 -5.47
CA THR A 233 -0.29 -3.68 -5.77
C THR A 233 0.57 -3.46 -7.03
N LEU A 234 1.65 -4.24 -7.22
CA LEU A 234 2.45 -4.14 -8.44
C LEU A 234 1.68 -4.67 -9.66
N ALA A 235 0.93 -5.77 -9.51
CA ALA A 235 0.07 -6.28 -10.58
C ALA A 235 -1.01 -5.28 -10.98
N ALA A 236 -1.65 -4.62 -10.02
CA ALA A 236 -2.65 -3.57 -10.24
C ALA A 236 -2.07 -2.38 -10.99
N VAL A 237 -0.88 -1.90 -10.59
CA VAL A 237 -0.17 -0.81 -11.28
C VAL A 237 0.19 -1.18 -12.71
N LEU A 238 0.79 -2.36 -12.95
CA LEU A 238 1.15 -2.80 -14.31
C LEU A 238 -0.09 -2.97 -15.20
N ARG A 239 -1.17 -3.55 -14.66
CA ARG A 239 -2.45 -3.73 -15.36
C ARG A 239 -3.10 -2.39 -15.71
N ALA A 240 -3.18 -1.47 -14.76
CA ALA A 240 -3.73 -0.13 -14.98
C ALA A 240 -2.88 0.66 -15.99
N ASN A 241 -1.55 0.60 -15.89
CA ASN A 241 -0.67 1.22 -16.86
C ASN A 241 -0.91 0.68 -18.27
N ALA A 242 -1.03 -0.64 -18.43
CA ALA A 242 -1.32 -1.23 -19.74
C ALA A 242 -2.67 -0.73 -20.31
N TRP A 243 -3.72 -0.61 -19.49
CA TRP A 243 -4.99 -0.03 -19.91
C TRP A 243 -4.89 1.45 -20.30
N GLU A 244 -4.14 2.24 -19.54
CA GLU A 244 -3.89 3.65 -19.86
C GLU A 244 -3.20 3.79 -21.22
N GLN A 245 -2.17 2.96 -21.46
CA GLN A 245 -1.38 3.02 -22.70
C GLN A 245 -2.14 2.55 -23.95
N VAL A 246 -3.20 1.75 -23.79
CA VAL A 246 -4.13 1.42 -24.89
C VAL A 246 -5.30 2.40 -25.00
N GLY A 247 -5.24 3.55 -24.31
CA GLY A 247 -6.23 4.63 -24.39
C GLY A 247 -7.47 4.45 -23.50
N GLN A 248 -7.48 3.46 -22.61
CA GLN A 248 -8.61 3.18 -21.70
C GLN A 248 -8.37 3.80 -20.32
N LEU A 249 -8.17 5.12 -20.28
CA LEU A 249 -7.91 5.87 -19.06
C LEU A 249 -8.97 5.63 -17.95
N PRO A 250 -10.29 5.61 -18.23
CA PRO A 250 -11.30 5.34 -17.20
C PRO A 250 -11.13 3.97 -16.53
N THR A 251 -10.84 2.93 -17.31
CA THR A 251 -10.59 1.57 -16.80
C THR A 251 -9.36 1.52 -15.93
N ALA A 252 -8.26 2.17 -16.37
CA ALA A 252 -7.03 2.28 -15.59
C ALA A 252 -7.27 2.97 -14.24
N THR A 253 -7.97 4.11 -14.25
CA THR A 253 -8.35 4.85 -13.04
C THR A 253 -9.19 4.00 -12.09
N GLN A 254 -10.19 3.28 -12.60
CA GLN A 254 -11.03 2.40 -11.79
C GLN A 254 -10.24 1.27 -11.13
N LEU A 255 -9.31 0.64 -11.84
CA LEU A 255 -8.45 -0.42 -11.29
C LEU A 255 -7.59 0.10 -10.12
N LEU A 256 -7.01 1.29 -10.25
CA LEU A 256 -6.23 1.90 -9.17
C LEU A 256 -7.13 2.30 -7.98
N MET A 257 -8.34 2.80 -8.23
CA MET A 257 -9.30 3.08 -7.16
C MET A 257 -9.70 1.83 -6.38
N LEU A 258 -9.95 0.70 -7.07
CA LEU A 258 -10.26 -0.57 -6.42
C LEU A 258 -9.13 -1.02 -5.50
N GLU A 259 -7.88 -0.86 -5.93
CA GLU A 259 -6.71 -1.17 -5.11
C GLU A 259 -6.57 -0.20 -3.93
N MET A 260 -6.72 1.12 -4.13
CA MET A 260 -6.71 2.12 -3.05
C MET A 260 -7.82 1.89 -2.02
N ALA A 261 -8.98 1.37 -2.45
CA ALA A 261 -10.11 1.06 -1.57
C ALA A 261 -9.83 -0.10 -0.60
N LYS A 262 -8.77 -0.91 -0.82
CA LYS A 262 -8.32 -1.92 0.16
C LYS A 262 -7.84 -1.29 1.48
N GLY A 263 -7.42 -0.02 1.45
CA GLY A 263 -7.13 0.77 2.65
C GLY A 263 -5.98 1.77 2.46
N PRO A 264 -5.74 2.64 3.46
CA PRO A 264 -4.72 3.70 3.37
C PRO A 264 -3.31 3.18 3.04
N GLN A 265 -2.95 2.01 3.58
CA GLN A 265 -1.65 1.39 3.35
C GLN A 265 -1.47 0.94 1.89
N SER A 266 -2.55 0.58 1.18
CA SER A 266 -2.47 0.20 -0.24
C SER A 266 -2.12 1.42 -1.10
N ARG A 267 -2.76 2.58 -0.86
CA ARG A 267 -2.42 3.85 -1.53
C ARG A 267 -0.94 4.23 -1.35
N GLU A 268 -0.43 4.17 -0.12
CA GLU A 268 0.99 4.46 0.16
C GLU A 268 1.93 3.45 -0.52
N THR A 269 1.57 2.17 -0.52
CA THR A 269 2.35 1.12 -1.19
C THR A 269 2.37 1.34 -2.70
N MET A 270 1.25 1.74 -3.29
CA MET A 270 1.16 2.09 -4.71
C MET A 270 2.06 3.28 -5.07
N GLN A 271 2.06 4.33 -4.26
CA GLN A 271 2.96 5.47 -4.47
C GLN A 271 4.43 5.04 -4.43
N ARG A 272 4.83 4.23 -3.44
CA ARG A 272 6.21 3.69 -3.35
C ARG A 272 6.58 2.83 -4.57
N VAL A 273 5.64 2.05 -5.10
CA VAL A 273 5.83 1.27 -6.33
C VAL A 273 6.06 2.20 -7.53
N LEU A 274 5.26 3.27 -7.67
CA LEU A 274 5.41 4.23 -8.76
C LEU A 274 6.74 5.00 -8.66
N GLU A 275 7.14 5.44 -7.48
CA GLU A 275 8.43 6.10 -7.24
C GLU A 275 9.60 5.19 -7.57
N TYR A 276 9.55 3.93 -7.11
CA TYR A 276 10.58 2.93 -7.37
C TYR A 276 10.71 2.58 -8.87
N HIS A 277 9.62 2.67 -9.62
CA HIS A 277 9.57 2.42 -11.06
C HIS A 277 9.43 3.70 -11.90
N ALA A 278 9.80 4.87 -11.36
CA ALA A 278 9.66 6.16 -12.03
C ALA A 278 10.21 6.19 -13.48
N PRO A 279 11.36 5.55 -13.81
CA PRO A 279 11.87 5.53 -15.19
C PRO A 279 10.94 4.87 -16.22
N LEU A 280 9.99 4.04 -15.79
CA LEU A 280 9.01 3.41 -16.68
C LEU A 280 7.79 4.29 -16.97
N GLY A 281 7.62 5.40 -16.24
CA GLY A 281 6.48 6.31 -16.44
C GLY A 281 5.12 5.66 -16.20
N LEU A 282 5.03 4.76 -15.21
CA LEU A 282 3.81 3.98 -14.95
C LEU A 282 2.65 4.89 -14.51
N CYS A 283 1.47 4.68 -15.07
CA CYS A 283 0.20 5.30 -14.65
C CYS A 283 0.23 6.84 -14.59
N ALA A 284 0.94 7.50 -15.50
CA ALA A 284 1.18 8.95 -15.47
C ALA A 284 -0.11 9.77 -15.40
N GLY A 285 -1.17 9.36 -16.10
CA GLY A 285 -2.49 10.00 -16.05
C GLY A 285 -3.45 9.36 -15.04
N SER A 286 -3.55 8.04 -15.03
CA SER A 286 -4.58 7.30 -14.29
C SER A 286 -4.40 7.40 -12.79
N PHE A 287 -3.16 7.45 -12.27
CA PHE A 287 -2.91 7.53 -10.83
C PHE A 287 -3.39 8.86 -10.24
N ALA A 288 -3.03 10.00 -10.85
CA ALA A 288 -3.49 11.31 -10.38
C ALA A 288 -5.03 11.42 -10.42
N ALA A 289 -5.66 10.88 -11.46
CA ALA A 289 -7.12 10.83 -11.58
C ALA A 289 -7.75 9.96 -10.47
N ALA A 290 -7.20 8.77 -10.22
CA ALA A 290 -7.67 7.84 -9.19
C ALA A 290 -7.49 8.44 -7.79
N ASP A 291 -6.34 9.05 -7.51
CA ASP A 291 -6.02 9.68 -6.24
C ASP A 291 -6.99 10.82 -5.91
N ALA A 292 -7.29 11.67 -6.90
CA ALA A 292 -8.25 12.75 -6.76
C ALA A 292 -9.68 12.23 -6.57
N GLN A 293 -10.08 11.15 -7.25
CA GLN A 293 -11.38 10.51 -7.08
C GLN A 293 -11.52 9.88 -5.69
N TYR A 294 -10.55 9.05 -5.29
CA TYR A 294 -10.48 8.41 -3.99
C TYR A 294 -10.52 9.45 -2.85
N SER A 295 -9.73 10.52 -2.94
CA SER A 295 -9.72 11.59 -1.93
C SER A 295 -11.08 12.31 -1.84
N ARG A 296 -11.77 12.53 -2.97
CA ARG A 296 -13.13 13.10 -2.98
C ARG A 296 -14.16 12.18 -2.32
N GLU A 297 -14.06 10.87 -2.53
CA GLU A 297 -14.94 9.86 -1.93
C GLU A 297 -14.68 9.71 -0.43
N ALA A 298 -13.42 9.57 -0.04
CA ALA A 298 -13.01 9.54 1.36
C ALA A 298 -13.50 10.81 2.10
N ALA A 299 -13.37 11.99 1.49
CA ALA A 299 -13.88 13.23 2.06
C ALA A 299 -15.42 13.27 2.16
N LYS A 300 -16.15 12.65 1.22
CA LYS A 300 -17.62 12.52 1.32
C LYS A 300 -18.00 11.61 2.49
N VAL A 301 -17.32 10.47 2.63
CA VAL A 301 -17.57 9.52 3.73
C VAL A 301 -17.22 10.15 5.09
N ALA A 302 -16.09 10.84 5.19
CA ALA A 302 -15.69 11.56 6.39
C ALA A 302 -16.67 12.71 6.73
N GLY A 303 -17.13 13.47 5.72
CA GLY A 303 -18.16 14.49 5.92
C GLY A 303 -19.49 13.92 6.41
N ALA A 304 -19.89 12.76 5.87
CA ALA A 304 -21.10 12.06 6.30
C ALA A 304 -20.99 11.53 7.74
N SER A 305 -19.82 11.01 8.14
CA SER A 305 -19.60 10.45 9.48
C SER A 305 -19.42 11.53 10.56
N VAL A 306 -18.74 12.63 10.26
CA VAL A 306 -18.43 13.69 11.24
C VAL A 306 -19.61 14.67 11.44
N GLY A 307 -20.43 14.94 10.43
CA GLY A 307 -21.48 15.96 10.52
C GLY A 307 -22.92 15.48 10.37
N GLY A 308 -23.15 14.40 9.61
CA GLY A 308 -24.48 14.01 9.18
C GLY A 308 -25.12 12.92 10.03
N GLY A 309 -24.48 11.75 10.08
CA GLY A 309 -25.04 10.55 10.70
C GLY A 309 -25.11 10.64 12.22
N VAL A 310 -23.96 10.86 12.87
CA VAL A 310 -23.88 10.95 14.34
C VAL A 310 -24.66 12.16 14.86
N GLY A 311 -24.50 13.33 14.23
CA GLY A 311 -25.24 14.52 14.62
C GLY A 311 -26.76 14.37 14.48
N SER A 312 -27.23 13.73 13.40
CA SER A 312 -28.66 13.45 13.22
C SER A 312 -29.17 12.42 14.23
N PHE A 313 -28.42 11.35 14.46
CA PHE A 313 -28.75 10.34 15.46
C PHE A 313 -28.88 10.95 16.86
N LEU A 314 -27.86 11.70 17.32
CA LEU A 314 -27.88 12.36 18.64
C LEU A 314 -29.02 13.38 18.75
N PHE A 315 -29.30 14.13 17.69
CA PHE A 315 -30.42 15.07 17.65
C PHE A 315 -31.78 14.36 17.83
N PHE A 316 -32.03 13.29 17.07
CA PHE A 316 -33.29 12.55 17.14
C PHE A 316 -33.42 11.78 18.46
N LEU A 317 -32.33 11.20 18.96
CA LEU A 317 -32.31 10.54 20.27
C LEU A 317 -32.58 11.52 21.41
N GLY A 318 -31.95 12.70 21.38
CA GLY A 318 -32.22 13.78 22.34
C GLY A 318 -33.66 14.27 22.28
N ALA A 319 -34.21 14.47 21.08
CA ALA A 319 -35.61 14.83 20.88
C ALA A 319 -36.56 13.75 21.41
N LEU A 320 -36.26 12.47 21.19
CA LEU A 320 -37.04 11.34 21.70
C LEU A 320 -37.08 11.33 23.23
N PHE A 321 -35.94 11.57 23.90
CA PHE A 321 -35.89 11.64 25.36
C PHE A 321 -36.71 12.81 25.91
N LEU A 322 -36.69 13.96 25.24
CA LEU A 322 -37.51 15.10 25.63
C LEU A 322 -39.01 14.82 25.46
N VAL A 323 -39.42 14.18 24.36
CA VAL A 323 -40.81 13.78 24.12
C VAL A 323 -41.27 12.73 25.13
N ALA A 324 -40.44 11.71 25.40
CA ALA A 324 -40.73 10.69 26.40
C ALA A 324 -40.88 11.31 27.80
N SER A 325 -40.01 12.25 28.16
CA SER A 325 -40.08 12.97 29.45
C SER A 325 -41.37 13.81 29.55
N ALA A 326 -41.73 14.53 28.49
CA ALA A 326 -42.98 15.29 28.45
C ALA A 326 -44.21 14.37 28.57
N GLY A 327 -44.19 13.21 27.92
CA GLY A 327 -45.25 12.20 28.00
C GLY A 327 -45.42 11.64 29.41
N ILE A 328 -44.32 11.30 30.09
CA ILE A 328 -44.34 10.85 31.51
C ILE A 328 -44.90 11.95 32.41
N GLY A 329 -44.44 13.19 32.23
CA GLY A 329 -44.92 14.34 33.01
C GLY A 329 -46.42 14.62 32.81
N LEU A 330 -46.89 14.59 31.56
CA LEU A 330 -48.30 14.79 31.23
C LEU A 330 -49.18 13.66 31.76
N TRP A 331 -48.73 12.41 31.61
CA TRP A 331 -49.45 11.25 32.14
C TRP A 331 -49.65 11.36 33.66
N ALA A 332 -48.57 11.66 34.40
CA ALA A 332 -48.64 11.86 35.85
C ALA A 332 -49.58 13.01 36.25
N ALA A 333 -49.60 14.10 35.47
CA ALA A 333 -50.50 15.23 35.70
C ALA A 333 -51.98 14.87 35.47
N VAL A 334 -52.29 14.09 34.43
CA VAL A 334 -53.67 13.71 34.05
C VAL A 334 -54.26 12.69 35.01
N THR A 335 -53.49 11.67 35.40
CA THR A 335 -53.98 10.60 36.27
C THR A 335 -54.12 11.03 37.74
N ARG A 336 -53.58 12.21 38.10
CA ARG A 336 -53.50 12.71 39.49
C ARG A 336 -52.89 11.68 40.46
N THR A 337 -52.12 10.73 39.94
CA THR A 337 -51.39 9.80 40.78
C THR A 337 -50.32 10.56 41.53
N GLU A 338 -50.15 10.30 42.83
CA GLU A 338 -48.96 10.76 43.54
C GLU A 338 -47.74 10.33 42.73
N THR A 339 -46.96 11.32 42.28
CA THR A 339 -45.83 11.10 41.38
C THR A 339 -44.90 10.09 42.06
N SER A 340 -44.91 8.86 41.56
CA SER A 340 -44.11 7.81 42.17
C SER A 340 -42.63 8.22 42.12
N MET A 341 -41.84 7.81 43.11
CA MET A 341 -40.40 8.07 43.10
C MET A 341 -39.74 7.63 41.78
N GLY A 342 -40.26 6.60 41.13
CA GLY A 342 -39.81 6.14 39.82
C GLY A 342 -39.99 7.18 38.71
N ALA A 343 -41.14 7.87 38.65
CA ALA A 343 -41.39 8.90 37.64
C ALA A 343 -40.48 10.12 37.83
N LEU A 344 -40.27 10.56 39.08
CA LEU A 344 -39.33 11.64 39.41
C LEU A 344 -37.88 11.30 39.00
N THR A 345 -37.46 10.07 39.29
CA THR A 345 -36.11 9.59 38.94
C THR A 345 -35.91 9.52 37.42
N ALA A 346 -36.92 9.04 36.69
CA ALA A 346 -36.89 8.98 35.23
C ALA A 346 -36.78 10.38 34.59
N LEU A 347 -37.55 11.36 35.10
CA LEU A 347 -37.51 12.74 34.60
C LEU A 347 -36.16 13.42 34.86
N MET A 348 -35.57 13.21 36.04
CA MET A 348 -34.26 13.76 36.39
C MET A 348 -33.11 13.21 35.53
N GLY A 349 -33.24 11.99 35.00
CA GLY A 349 -32.26 11.44 34.05
C GLY A 349 -32.53 11.87 32.60
N LEU A 350 -33.76 11.67 32.12
CA LEU A 350 -34.07 11.80 30.69
C LEU A 350 -34.04 13.25 30.19
N VAL A 351 -34.46 14.22 30.99
CA VAL A 351 -34.49 15.63 30.57
C VAL A 351 -33.09 16.21 30.34
N PRO A 352 -32.14 16.18 31.29
CA PRO A 352 -30.81 16.76 31.08
C PRO A 352 -30.04 15.99 29.99
N THR A 353 -30.12 14.67 29.97
CA THR A 353 -29.49 13.87 28.90
C THR A 353 -30.11 14.20 27.53
N GLY A 354 -31.44 14.30 27.46
CA GLY A 354 -32.15 14.68 26.24
C GLY A 354 -31.74 16.06 25.72
N LEU A 355 -31.64 17.07 26.60
CA LEU A 355 -31.18 18.42 26.23
C LEU A 355 -29.73 18.40 25.72
N VAL A 356 -28.81 17.75 26.43
CA VAL A 356 -27.39 17.67 26.02
C VAL A 356 -27.27 17.03 24.65
N LEU A 357 -27.89 15.87 24.44
CA LEU A 357 -27.86 15.15 23.15
C LEU A 357 -28.51 15.97 22.03
N PHE A 358 -29.62 16.64 22.30
CA PHE A 358 -30.34 17.47 21.33
C PHE A 358 -29.48 18.65 20.86
N PHE A 359 -28.90 19.42 21.79
CA PHE A 359 -28.09 20.59 21.45
C PHE A 359 -26.76 20.20 20.81
N LEU A 360 -26.10 19.15 21.30
CA LEU A 360 -24.89 18.61 20.68
C LEU A 360 -25.18 18.13 19.25
N GLY A 361 -26.24 17.34 19.06
CA GLY A 361 -26.68 16.86 17.76
C GLY A 361 -27.04 18.01 16.81
N ARG A 362 -27.78 19.02 17.29
CA ARG A 362 -28.09 20.23 16.50
C ARG A 362 -26.83 20.98 16.09
N GLY A 363 -25.87 21.15 17.00
CA GLY A 363 -24.58 21.80 16.72
C GLY A 363 -23.80 21.08 15.63
N MET A 364 -23.68 19.75 15.75
CA MET A 364 -23.01 18.90 14.77
C MET A 364 -23.69 18.91 13.40
N ARG A 365 -25.04 18.82 13.35
CA ARG A 365 -25.80 18.91 12.09
C ARG A 365 -25.61 20.26 11.40
N ASN A 366 -25.63 21.35 12.17
CA ASN A 366 -25.43 22.69 11.62
C ASN A 366 -23.99 22.89 11.14
N ALA A 367 -22.99 22.33 11.83
CA ALA A 367 -21.62 22.31 11.36
C ALA A 367 -21.48 21.52 10.04
N GLY A 368 -22.11 20.34 9.95
CA GLY A 368 -22.13 19.54 8.72
C GLY A 368 -22.78 20.26 7.54
N LYS A 369 -23.96 20.86 7.74
CA LYS A 369 -24.66 21.65 6.69
C LYS A 369 -23.85 22.87 6.25
N ARG A 370 -23.13 23.53 7.17
CA ARG A 370 -22.24 24.65 6.83
C ARG A 370 -21.06 24.19 5.99
N ALA A 371 -20.39 23.10 6.37
CA ALA A 371 -19.30 22.53 5.59
C ALA A 371 -19.75 22.09 4.18
N GLU A 372 -20.93 21.45 4.08
CA GLU A 372 -21.53 21.07 2.79
C GLU A 372 -21.87 22.29 1.93
N ARG A 373 -22.47 23.32 2.51
CA ARG A 373 -22.76 24.59 1.81
C ARG A 373 -21.49 25.25 1.29
N LEU A 374 -20.44 25.36 2.11
CA LEU A 374 -19.15 25.91 1.69
C LEU A 374 -18.53 25.09 0.56
N ARG A 375 -18.65 23.75 0.60
CA ARG A 375 -18.15 22.87 -0.46
C ARG A 375 -18.86 23.11 -1.81
N LEU A 376 -20.17 23.33 -1.79
CA LEU A 376 -20.98 23.51 -3.00
C LEU A 376 -20.96 24.95 -3.52
N HIS A 377 -21.03 25.93 -2.62
CA HIS A 377 -21.29 27.34 -2.96
C HIS A 377 -20.22 28.33 -2.48
N GLY A 378 -19.26 27.90 -1.66
CA GLY A 378 -18.20 28.78 -1.16
C GLY A 378 -17.30 29.28 -2.30
N LEU A 379 -16.92 30.55 -2.23
CA LEU A 379 -15.97 31.16 -3.16
C LEU A 379 -14.59 30.56 -2.94
N ARG A 380 -13.91 30.19 -4.02
CA ARG A 380 -12.54 29.69 -3.98
C ARG A 380 -11.57 30.85 -3.82
N GLY A 381 -10.56 30.65 -2.98
CA GLY A 381 -9.42 31.55 -2.87
C GLY A 381 -8.26 30.89 -2.14
N HIS A 382 -7.40 31.72 -1.56
CA HIS A 382 -6.19 31.28 -0.87
C HIS A 382 -6.17 31.81 0.56
N GLY A 383 -5.69 30.99 1.49
CA GLY A 383 -5.48 31.35 2.88
C GLY A 383 -4.02 31.25 3.25
N THR A 384 -3.43 32.31 3.82
CA THR A 384 -2.09 32.24 4.43
C THR A 384 -2.22 31.87 5.90
N LEU A 385 -1.60 30.77 6.35
CA LEU A 385 -1.61 30.39 7.76
C LEU A 385 -0.93 31.46 8.62
N LEU A 386 -1.66 31.96 9.60
CA LEU A 386 -1.15 32.89 10.61
C LEU A 386 -0.72 32.16 11.88
N GLY A 387 -1.39 31.05 12.21
CA GLY A 387 -1.08 30.27 13.41
C GLY A 387 -1.84 28.96 13.48
N LEU A 388 -1.29 28.03 14.25
CA LEU A 388 -1.82 26.69 14.46
C LEU A 388 -1.78 26.39 15.97
N GLU A 389 -2.93 26.10 16.56
CA GLU A 389 -3.07 25.83 17.99
C GLU A 389 -3.81 24.52 18.23
N ARG A 390 -3.35 23.70 19.17
CA ARG A 390 -4.09 22.49 19.56
C ARG A 390 -5.35 22.90 20.34
N THR A 391 -6.49 22.32 20.01
CA THR A 391 -7.74 22.54 20.76
C THR A 391 -7.84 21.72 22.05
N GLY A 392 -6.95 20.73 22.22
CA GLY A 392 -7.00 19.75 23.31
C GLY A 392 -7.90 18.54 23.03
N THR A 393 -8.61 18.51 21.89
CA THR A 393 -9.41 17.37 21.46
C THR A 393 -8.66 16.57 20.40
N GLU A 394 -8.70 15.24 20.51
CA GLU A 394 -8.19 14.31 19.50
C GLU A 394 -9.29 13.31 19.14
N ILE A 395 -9.38 12.95 17.86
CA ILE A 395 -10.32 11.93 17.37
C ILE A 395 -9.50 10.87 16.65
N ASN A 396 -9.51 9.63 17.14
CA ASN A 396 -8.72 8.52 16.60
C ASN A 396 -7.21 8.85 16.47
N ASN A 397 -6.62 9.45 17.52
CA ASN A 397 -5.22 9.92 17.54
C ASN A 397 -4.89 11.01 16.49
N VAL A 398 -5.90 11.63 15.89
CA VAL A 398 -5.74 12.80 15.02
C VAL A 398 -6.09 14.05 15.83
N PRO A 399 -5.15 14.98 16.06
CA PRO A 399 -5.43 16.18 16.84
C PRO A 399 -6.32 17.13 16.06
N MET A 400 -7.31 17.72 16.76
CA MET A 400 -8.08 18.83 16.23
C MET A 400 -7.30 20.14 16.47
N MET A 401 -6.95 20.80 15.38
CA MET A 401 -6.21 22.05 15.36
C MET A 401 -7.16 23.22 15.12
N ARG A 402 -6.93 24.32 15.85
CA ARG A 402 -7.44 25.65 15.56
C ARG A 402 -6.45 26.34 14.63
N ILE A 403 -6.90 26.70 13.44
CA ILE A 403 -6.09 27.27 12.38
C ILE A 403 -6.53 28.71 12.15
N ARG A 404 -5.62 29.66 12.35
CA ARG A 404 -5.83 31.08 12.01
C ARG A 404 -5.27 31.33 10.61
N LEU A 405 -6.08 31.92 9.73
CA LEU A 405 -5.77 32.11 8.32
C LEU A 405 -6.04 33.56 7.92
N ARG A 406 -5.19 34.13 7.06
CA ARG A 406 -5.50 35.33 6.29
C ARG A 406 -6.05 34.91 4.94
N VAL A 407 -7.35 35.10 4.75
CA VAL A 407 -8.09 34.68 3.56
C VAL A 407 -8.07 35.77 2.51
N GLN A 408 -7.78 35.39 1.26
CA GLN A 408 -7.81 36.24 0.08
C GLN A 408 -8.74 35.61 -0.96
N LEU A 409 -9.85 36.30 -1.24
CA LEU A 409 -10.86 35.91 -2.23
C LEU A 409 -10.87 36.93 -3.40
N PRO A 410 -11.31 36.53 -4.60
CA PRO A 410 -11.51 37.47 -5.70
C PRO A 410 -12.50 38.58 -5.31
N ASN A 411 -12.14 39.84 -5.59
CA ASN A 411 -12.98 41.04 -5.38
C ASN A 411 -13.35 41.35 -3.92
N LEU A 412 -12.66 40.77 -2.94
CA LEU A 412 -12.83 41.09 -1.52
C LEU A 412 -11.46 41.49 -0.92
N PRO A 413 -11.42 42.47 0.00
CA PRO A 413 -10.20 42.77 0.73
C PRO A 413 -9.81 41.56 1.60
N PRO A 414 -8.51 41.28 1.80
CA PRO A 414 -8.06 40.19 2.66
C PRO A 414 -8.57 40.36 4.10
N TYR A 415 -8.94 39.26 4.74
CA TYR A 415 -9.44 39.26 6.13
C TYR A 415 -8.93 38.04 6.91
N ASP A 416 -8.89 38.14 8.23
CA ASP A 416 -8.43 37.06 9.10
C ASP A 416 -9.64 36.21 9.56
N ALA A 417 -9.48 34.89 9.55
CA ALA A 417 -10.50 33.92 9.95
C ALA A 417 -9.91 32.78 10.77
N GLU A 418 -10.77 32.07 11.51
CA GLU A 418 -10.41 30.90 12.30
C GLU A 418 -11.25 29.70 11.87
N THR A 419 -10.61 28.54 11.70
CA THR A 419 -11.31 27.28 11.45
C THR A 419 -10.73 26.14 12.29
N LYS A 420 -11.53 25.10 12.53
CA LYS A 420 -11.12 23.91 13.28
C LYS A 420 -11.07 22.71 12.36
N LEU A 421 -9.95 22.00 12.35
CA LEU A 421 -9.74 20.86 11.46
C LEU A 421 -8.99 19.74 12.18
N LEU A 422 -9.38 18.49 11.93
CA LEU A 422 -8.57 17.32 12.31
C LEU A 422 -7.39 17.23 11.36
N VAL A 423 -6.17 17.42 11.86
CA VAL A 423 -4.97 17.42 11.03
C VAL A 423 -4.15 16.17 11.33
N PRO A 424 -4.05 15.22 10.38
CA PRO A 424 -3.14 14.09 10.49
C PRO A 424 -1.70 14.54 10.79
N PRO A 425 -0.93 13.81 11.63
CA PRO A 425 0.42 14.20 11.99
C PRO A 425 1.34 14.48 10.80
N GLN A 426 1.12 13.80 9.67
CA GLN A 426 1.88 13.96 8.43
C GLN A 426 1.65 15.33 7.77
N LEU A 427 0.44 15.90 7.89
CA LEU A 427 0.08 17.19 7.32
C LEU A 427 0.51 18.37 8.19
N LEU A 428 0.76 18.16 9.50
CA LEU A 428 1.22 19.22 10.39
C LEU A 428 2.52 19.88 9.92
N VAL A 429 3.42 19.12 9.29
CA VAL A 429 4.69 19.64 8.74
C VAL A 429 4.45 20.61 7.58
N GLN A 430 3.38 20.40 6.80
CA GLN A 430 3.03 21.24 5.66
C GLN A 430 2.25 22.49 6.08
N LEU A 431 1.61 22.47 7.25
CA LEU A 431 0.82 23.56 7.80
C LEU A 431 1.62 24.45 8.77
N ALA A 432 2.80 24.90 8.34
CA ALA A 432 3.57 25.90 9.07
C ALA A 432 2.96 27.31 8.90
N PRO A 433 3.07 28.22 9.89
CA PRO A 433 2.75 29.63 9.69
C PRO A 433 3.48 30.21 8.46
N GLY A 434 2.75 30.95 7.64
CA GLY A 434 3.19 31.45 6.33
C GLY A 434 2.83 30.53 5.15
N ALA A 435 2.47 29.27 5.40
CA ALA A 435 2.02 28.37 4.33
C ALA A 435 0.74 28.90 3.67
N THR A 436 0.65 28.79 2.35
CA THR A 436 -0.56 29.13 1.59
C THR A 436 -1.36 27.87 1.30
N VAL A 437 -2.64 27.87 1.68
CA VAL A 437 -3.57 26.75 1.47
C VAL A 437 -4.74 27.20 0.61
N ALA A 438 -5.30 26.28 -0.18
CA ALA A 438 -6.57 26.54 -0.88
C ALA A 438 -7.71 26.59 0.13
N VAL A 439 -8.61 27.57 0.00
CA VAL A 439 -9.74 27.74 0.91
C VAL A 439 -11.03 27.99 0.16
N ARG A 440 -12.14 27.62 0.79
CA ARG A 440 -13.48 28.09 0.45
C ARG A 440 -14.06 28.89 1.60
N ALA A 441 -14.63 30.03 1.27
CA ALA A 441 -15.26 30.90 2.25
C ALA A 441 -16.64 31.37 1.78
N ASP A 442 -17.51 31.65 2.75
CA ASP A 442 -18.83 32.25 2.48
C ASP A 442 -18.66 33.77 2.32
N PRO A 443 -18.98 34.37 1.15
CA PRO A 443 -18.87 35.81 0.96
C PRO A 443 -19.78 36.64 1.87
N GLN A 444 -20.87 36.05 2.37
CA GLN A 444 -21.80 36.73 3.26
C GLN A 444 -21.42 36.56 4.74
N ASN A 445 -20.57 35.58 5.06
CA ASN A 445 -20.10 35.32 6.42
C ASN A 445 -18.60 35.02 6.43
N PRO A 446 -17.74 36.05 6.57
CA PRO A 446 -16.28 35.90 6.56
C PRO A 446 -15.74 34.92 7.61
N ALA A 447 -16.49 34.63 8.68
CA ALA A 447 -16.07 33.66 9.69
C ALA A 447 -16.23 32.18 9.24
N ASP A 448 -17.05 31.90 8.23
CA ASP A 448 -17.25 30.55 7.70
C ASP A 448 -16.22 30.24 6.60
N VAL A 449 -15.11 29.64 7.01
CA VAL A 449 -13.98 29.27 6.14
C VAL A 449 -13.62 27.80 6.31
N MET A 450 -13.37 27.13 5.19
CA MET A 450 -12.94 25.73 5.10
C MET A 450 -11.68 25.62 4.25
N ILE A 451 -10.69 24.86 4.72
CA ILE A 451 -9.48 24.54 3.94
C ILE A 451 -9.82 23.40 2.95
N GLU A 452 -9.43 23.55 1.69
CA GLU A 452 -9.58 22.49 0.67
C GLU A 452 -8.38 21.55 0.69
N GLY A 453 -8.63 20.23 0.68
CA GLY A 453 -7.59 19.22 0.53
C GLY A 453 -6.79 18.87 1.79
N ALA A 454 -7.22 19.35 2.95
CA ALA A 454 -6.60 19.06 4.24
C ALA A 454 -7.28 17.91 5.00
#